data_AF-A0A3G6UQH5-F1
#
_entry.id   AF-A0A3G6UQH5-F1
#
_cell.length_a   1.000
_cell.length_b   1.000
_cell.length_c   1.000
_cell.angle_alpha   90.00
_cell.angle_beta   90.00
_cell.angle_gamma   90.00
#
_symmetry.space_group_name_H-M   'P 1'
#
loop_
_entity.id
_entity.type
_entity.pdbx_description
1 polymer ?
#
loop_
_entity_poly.entity_id
_entity_poly.type
_entity_poly.pdbx_seq_one_letter_code
_entity_poly.pdbx_strand_id
1 'polypeptide(L)'
;MTHIDYDRLDESIAELDEQIAAMQAERVAKGLPAEPPEPFIPEAIGIILCRRVKPAKEAIIQYATLTHKAGQVLPINLSDFDRFQDDITLLKRACRGLEQLSWGAFLSQSLRDIEETQQALAGGQSTTELAEDLARSLYINLKLLDAAPSLESLYDASSAETYANQTADAKAALERYEQDPAVFEKELAEYRARYEQISHLY
;
A
#
# COMPACT_ATOMS: atom_id res chain seq x y z
N MET A 1 -16.19 -27.66 -17.85
CA MET A 1 -17.07 -26.48 -17.73
C MET A 1 -17.99 -26.73 -16.55
N THR A 2 -17.80 -26.00 -15.45
CA THR A 2 -18.70 -26.05 -14.30
C THR A 2 -19.98 -25.34 -14.71
N HIS A 3 -21.10 -26.05 -14.74
CA HIS A 3 -22.41 -25.45 -14.99
C HIS A 3 -22.77 -24.65 -13.74
N ILE A 4 -22.67 -23.32 -13.83
CA ILE A 4 -23.17 -22.45 -12.77
C ILE A 4 -24.69 -22.49 -12.86
N ASP A 5 -25.34 -22.85 -11.77
CA ASP A 5 -26.80 -22.88 -11.63
C ASP A 5 -27.24 -21.50 -11.12
N TYR A 6 -27.64 -20.64 -12.06
CA TYR A 6 -27.96 -19.25 -11.76
C TYR A 6 -29.21 -19.10 -10.88
N ASP A 7 -30.08 -20.11 -10.84
CA ASP A 7 -31.31 -20.10 -10.04
C ASP A 7 -31.04 -20.36 -8.55
N ARG A 8 -29.82 -20.81 -8.20
CA ARG A 8 -29.39 -21.12 -6.83
C ARG A 8 -28.26 -20.21 -6.34
N LEU A 9 -27.97 -19.13 -7.07
CA LEU A 9 -26.95 -18.15 -6.70
C LEU A 9 -27.25 -17.50 -5.36
N ASP A 10 -28.50 -17.07 -5.15
CA ASP A 10 -28.91 -16.40 -3.90
C ASP A 10 -28.80 -17.34 -2.70
N GLU A 11 -29.18 -18.62 -2.86
CA GLU A 11 -28.98 -19.65 -1.84
C GLU A 11 -27.49 -19.87 -1.53
N SER A 12 -26.66 -19.95 -2.57
CA SER A 12 -25.22 -20.16 -2.44
C SER A 12 -24.53 -18.96 -1.78
N ILE A 13 -24.96 -17.73 -2.08
CA ILE A 13 -24.46 -16.50 -1.43
C ILE A 13 -24.83 -16.51 0.05
N ALA A 14 -26.09 -16.82 0.39
CA ALA A 14 -26.54 -16.90 1.78
C ALA A 14 -25.77 -17.97 2.58
N GLU A 15 -25.51 -19.14 1.99
CA GLU A 15 -24.70 -20.20 2.61
C GLU A 15 -23.24 -19.75 2.82
N LEU A 16 -22.66 -19.00 1.88
CA LEU A 16 -21.30 -18.45 2.02
C LEU A 16 -21.23 -17.39 3.12
N ASP A 17 -22.22 -16.49 3.19
CA ASP A 17 -22.31 -15.48 4.25
C ASP A 17 -22.42 -16.12 5.64
N GLU A 18 -23.21 -17.19 5.76
CA GLU A 18 -23.32 -17.96 7.01
C GLU A 18 -21.98 -18.63 7.38
N GLN A 19 -21.26 -19.20 6.40
CA GLN A 19 -19.93 -19.78 6.63
C GLN A 19 -18.91 -18.72 7.06
N ILE A 20 -18.92 -17.54 6.44
CA ILE A 20 -18.04 -16.41 6.81
C ILE A 20 -18.34 -15.97 8.25
N ALA A 21 -19.61 -15.81 8.60
CA ALA A 21 -20.02 -15.42 9.95
C ALA A 21 -19.61 -16.46 10.99
N ALA A 22 -19.76 -17.76 10.68
CA ALA A 22 -19.32 -18.84 11.56
C ALA A 22 -17.80 -18.84 11.75
N MET A 23 -17.02 -18.63 10.69
CA MET A 23 -15.56 -18.52 10.77
C MET A 23 -15.11 -17.32 11.60
N GLN A 24 -15.76 -16.17 11.45
CA GLN A 24 -15.49 -14.99 12.25
C GLN A 24 -15.79 -15.22 13.74
N ALA A 25 -16.92 -15.86 14.06
CA ALA A 25 -17.27 -16.23 15.41
C ALA A 25 -16.27 -17.23 16.04
N GLU A 26 -15.84 -18.23 15.27
CA GLU A 26 -14.82 -19.20 15.71
C GLU A 26 -13.47 -18.52 15.98
N ARG A 27 -13.09 -17.55 15.15
CA ARG A 27 -11.85 -16.77 15.33
C ARG A 27 -11.86 -15.99 16.64
N VAL A 28 -12.96 -15.30 16.93
CA VAL A 28 -13.17 -14.60 18.21
C VAL A 28 -13.16 -15.59 19.38
N ALA A 29 -13.82 -16.74 19.24
CA ALA A 29 -13.85 -17.78 20.28
C ALA A 29 -12.45 -18.36 20.58
N LYS A 30 -11.56 -18.40 19.59
CA LYS A 30 -10.15 -18.78 19.75
C LYS A 30 -9.26 -17.67 20.34
N GLY A 31 -9.84 -16.52 20.68
CA GLY A 31 -9.10 -15.36 21.18
C GLY A 31 -8.23 -14.68 20.14
N LEU A 32 -8.46 -14.96 18.85
CA LEU A 32 -7.76 -14.29 17.76
C LEU A 32 -8.43 -12.94 17.49
N PRO A 33 -7.66 -11.88 17.15
CA PRO A 33 -8.22 -10.58 16.82
C PRO A 33 -9.11 -10.69 15.58
N ALA A 34 -10.12 -9.82 15.52
CA ALA A 34 -10.99 -9.69 14.36
C ALA A 34 -10.16 -9.40 13.10
N GLU A 35 -10.65 -9.87 11.95
CA GLU A 35 -9.96 -9.61 10.69
C GLU A 35 -10.02 -8.12 10.35
N PRO A 36 -8.93 -7.56 9.80
CA PRO A 36 -8.96 -6.18 9.33
C PRO A 36 -10.01 -6.04 8.23
N PRO A 37 -10.68 -4.89 8.15
CA PRO A 37 -11.65 -4.66 7.09
C PRO A 37 -10.96 -4.61 5.73
N GLU A 38 -11.76 -4.84 4.68
CA GLU A 38 -11.31 -4.63 3.32
C GLU A 38 -10.78 -3.21 3.11
N PRO A 39 -9.80 -3.03 2.20
CA PRO A 39 -9.33 -1.72 1.82
C PRO A 39 -10.49 -0.79 1.40
N PHE A 40 -10.46 0.43 1.90
CA PHE A 40 -11.60 1.35 1.83
C PHE A 40 -11.22 2.74 1.28
N ILE A 41 -9.94 3.02 1.09
CA ILE A 41 -9.49 4.27 0.46
C ILE A 41 -9.63 4.13 -1.06
N PRO A 42 -10.38 5.05 -1.70
CA PRO A 42 -10.55 5.07 -3.15
C PRO A 42 -9.22 5.29 -3.89
N GLU A 43 -9.17 4.79 -5.10
CA GLU A 43 -7.98 4.76 -5.94
C GLU A 43 -7.54 6.16 -6.35
N ALA A 44 -8.48 7.09 -6.55
CA ALA A 44 -8.17 8.50 -6.81
C ALA A 44 -7.37 9.14 -5.67
N ILE A 45 -7.71 8.84 -4.40
CA ILE A 45 -6.94 9.29 -3.24
C ILE A 45 -5.59 8.58 -3.20
N GLY A 46 -5.59 7.25 -3.42
CA GLY A 46 -4.35 6.46 -3.48
C GLY A 46 -3.34 6.98 -4.51
N ILE A 47 -3.79 7.40 -5.70
CA ILE A 47 -2.92 8.02 -6.72
C ILE A 47 -2.27 9.30 -6.18
N ILE A 48 -3.03 10.16 -5.54
CA ILE A 48 -2.49 11.39 -4.95
C ILE A 48 -1.50 11.08 -3.82
N LEU A 49 -1.82 10.10 -2.96
CA LEU A 49 -0.90 9.63 -1.92
C LEU A 49 0.42 9.12 -2.52
N CYS A 50 0.37 8.33 -3.59
CA CYS A 50 1.58 7.89 -4.29
C CYS A 50 2.40 9.07 -4.83
N ARG A 51 1.74 10.13 -5.34
CA ARG A 51 2.43 11.37 -5.75
C ARG A 51 3.07 12.09 -4.55
N ARG A 52 2.41 12.14 -3.39
CA ARG A 52 2.94 12.75 -2.15
C ARG A 52 4.18 12.02 -1.63
N VAL A 53 4.23 10.69 -1.74
CA VAL A 53 5.38 9.88 -1.29
C VAL A 53 6.45 9.69 -2.37
N LYS A 54 6.23 10.18 -3.59
CA LYS A 54 7.22 10.12 -4.69
C LYS A 54 8.60 10.68 -4.30
N PRO A 55 8.72 11.81 -3.58
CA PRO A 55 10.04 12.29 -3.15
C PRO A 55 10.78 11.31 -2.23
N ALA A 56 10.06 10.52 -1.41
CA ALA A 56 10.66 9.46 -0.60
C ALA A 56 11.25 8.36 -1.48
N LYS A 57 10.49 7.90 -2.49
CA LYS A 57 10.96 6.94 -3.51
C LYS A 57 12.25 7.43 -4.16
N GLU A 58 12.27 8.68 -4.62
CA GLU A 58 13.42 9.29 -5.30
C GLU A 58 14.66 9.36 -4.38
N ALA A 59 14.47 9.73 -3.11
CA ALA A 59 15.55 9.74 -2.12
C ALA A 59 16.12 8.34 -1.84
N ILE A 60 15.27 7.32 -1.74
CA ILE A 60 15.70 5.92 -1.54
C ILE A 60 16.47 5.42 -2.76
N ILE A 61 16.06 5.76 -3.99
CA ILE A 61 16.79 5.41 -5.23
C ILE A 61 18.19 6.03 -5.20
N GLN A 62 18.30 7.30 -4.83
CA GLN A 62 19.58 7.99 -4.72
C GLN A 62 20.46 7.34 -3.66
N TYR A 63 19.90 7.04 -2.49
CA TYR A 63 20.60 6.37 -1.40
C TYR A 63 21.12 4.98 -1.82
N ALA A 64 20.30 4.16 -2.47
CA ALA A 64 20.70 2.85 -2.99
C ALA A 64 21.86 2.98 -3.99
N THR A 65 21.79 3.96 -4.90
CA THR A 65 22.83 4.24 -5.89
C THR A 65 24.14 4.64 -5.23
N LEU A 66 24.10 5.51 -4.22
CA LEU A 66 25.29 5.99 -3.52
C LEU A 66 25.92 4.89 -2.67
N THR A 67 25.11 4.12 -1.94
CA THR A 67 25.56 2.96 -1.14
C THR A 67 26.27 1.93 -2.03
N HIS A 68 25.68 1.59 -3.17
CA HIS A 68 26.28 0.67 -4.14
C HIS A 68 27.63 1.20 -4.68
N LYS A 69 27.67 2.47 -5.12
CA LYS A 69 28.89 3.08 -5.68
C LYS A 69 30.00 3.22 -4.66
N ALA A 70 29.66 3.49 -3.40
CA ALA A 70 30.62 3.67 -2.33
C ALA A 70 31.17 2.33 -1.80
N GLY A 71 30.48 1.21 -2.04
CA GLY A 71 30.83 -0.10 -1.48
C GLY A 71 30.70 -0.16 0.05
N GLN A 72 29.91 0.74 0.63
CA GLN A 72 29.68 0.86 2.07
C GLN A 72 28.29 1.44 2.34
N VAL A 73 27.72 1.09 3.50
CA VAL A 73 26.45 1.63 3.98
C VAL A 73 26.68 3.09 4.37
N LEU A 74 25.91 4.00 3.77
CA LEU A 74 26.03 5.42 4.06
C LEU A 74 25.14 5.81 5.24
N PRO A 75 25.56 6.76 6.08
CA PRO A 75 24.68 7.31 7.10
C PRO A 75 23.52 8.05 6.44
N ILE A 76 22.31 7.76 6.87
CA ILE A 76 21.08 8.46 6.47
C ILE A 76 20.20 8.62 7.71
N ASN A 77 19.59 9.80 7.84
CA ASN A 77 18.67 10.07 8.93
C ASN A 77 17.26 9.65 8.52
N LEU A 78 16.74 8.58 9.11
CA LEU A 78 15.40 8.08 8.76
C LEU A 78 14.25 9.01 9.17
N SER A 79 14.48 9.95 10.11
CA SER A 79 13.45 10.93 10.49
C SER A 79 13.08 11.88 9.33
N ASP A 80 13.94 11.99 8.31
CA ASP A 80 13.66 12.79 7.12
C ASP A 80 12.47 12.22 6.33
N PHE A 81 12.08 10.97 6.61
CA PHE A 81 10.94 10.28 5.99
C PHE A 81 9.68 10.31 6.85
N ASP A 82 9.72 10.81 8.09
CA ASP A 82 8.58 10.79 9.04
C ASP A 82 7.34 11.46 8.45
N ARG A 83 7.53 12.55 7.70
CA ARG A 83 6.44 13.28 7.02
C ARG A 83 5.67 12.47 5.98
N PHE A 84 6.19 11.32 5.56
CA PHE A 84 5.56 10.42 4.58
C PHE A 84 4.94 9.18 5.25
N GLN A 85 5.19 8.93 6.53
CA GLN A 85 4.83 7.68 7.20
C GLN A 85 3.32 7.42 7.19
N ASP A 86 2.52 8.45 7.46
CA ASP A 86 1.07 8.34 7.43
C ASP A 86 0.57 7.94 6.03
N ASP A 87 1.05 8.64 4.99
CA ASP A 87 0.67 8.38 3.61
C ASP A 87 1.11 6.97 3.16
N ILE A 88 2.34 6.55 3.52
CA ILE A 88 2.86 5.20 3.26
C ILE A 88 2.01 4.13 3.97
N THR A 89 1.60 4.40 5.21
CA THR A 89 0.79 3.48 6.01
C THR A 89 -0.60 3.29 5.39
N LEU A 90 -1.26 4.39 5.00
CA LEU A 90 -2.55 4.35 4.32
C LEU A 90 -2.45 3.61 2.97
N LEU A 91 -1.40 3.88 2.20
CA LEU A 91 -1.12 3.17 0.95
C LEU A 91 -1.01 1.66 1.20
N LYS A 92 -0.21 1.24 2.18
CA LYS A 92 0.09 -0.17 2.49
C LYS A 92 -1.11 -0.95 3.03
N ARG A 93 -2.01 -0.30 3.78
CA ARG A 93 -3.02 -1.00 4.61
C ARG A 93 -4.46 -0.76 4.18
N ALA A 94 -4.75 0.35 3.50
CA ALA A 94 -6.13 0.81 3.35
C ALA A 94 -6.53 1.17 1.91
N CYS A 95 -5.60 1.27 0.96
CA CYS A 95 -5.90 1.56 -0.45
C CYS A 95 -6.47 0.35 -1.21
N ARG A 96 -7.51 0.57 -2.02
CA ARG A 96 -8.15 -0.48 -2.83
C ARG A 96 -7.33 -0.95 -4.00
N GLY A 97 -6.62 -0.05 -4.67
CA GLY A 97 -5.85 -0.39 -5.84
C GLY A 97 -4.55 -1.13 -5.50
N LEU A 98 -4.30 -2.24 -6.20
CA LEU A 98 -3.15 -3.12 -5.99
C LEU A 98 -1.81 -2.40 -6.21
N GLU A 99 -1.75 -1.49 -7.20
CA GLU A 99 -0.56 -0.67 -7.44
C GLU A 99 -0.28 0.24 -6.24
N GLN A 100 -1.31 0.90 -5.70
CA GLN A 100 -1.20 1.80 -4.56
C GLN A 100 -0.78 1.03 -3.29
N LEU A 101 -1.34 -0.16 -3.07
CA LEU A 101 -0.91 -1.08 -2.01
C LEU A 101 0.58 -1.44 -2.14
N SER A 102 1.01 -1.77 -3.36
CA SER A 102 2.40 -2.12 -3.66
C SER A 102 3.34 -0.95 -3.37
N TRP A 103 2.95 0.28 -3.74
CA TRP A 103 3.69 1.50 -3.40
C TRP A 103 3.92 1.65 -1.90
N GLY A 104 2.87 1.52 -1.08
CA GLY A 104 3.02 1.59 0.37
C GLY A 104 3.87 0.45 0.94
N ALA A 105 3.66 -0.79 0.46
CA ALA A 105 4.38 -1.97 0.93
C ALA A 105 5.89 -1.89 0.64
N PHE A 106 6.28 -1.60 -0.60
CA PHE A 106 7.69 -1.57 -1.00
C PHE A 106 8.45 -0.36 -0.45
N LEU A 107 7.81 0.80 -0.29
CA LEU A 107 8.43 1.94 0.40
C LEU A 107 8.61 1.64 1.89
N SER A 108 7.60 1.08 2.54
CA SER A 108 7.69 0.66 3.95
C SER A 108 8.80 -0.38 4.16
N GLN A 109 8.91 -1.38 3.28
CA GLN A 109 9.97 -2.38 3.35
C GLN A 109 11.35 -1.77 3.11
N SER A 110 11.47 -0.86 2.13
CA SER A 110 12.75 -0.20 1.84
C SER A 110 13.28 0.62 3.03
N LEU A 111 12.40 1.33 3.74
CA LEU A 111 12.80 2.07 4.95
C LEU A 111 13.23 1.13 6.08
N ARG A 112 12.52 0.01 6.24
CA ARG A 112 12.88 -1.03 7.22
C ARG A 112 14.24 -1.67 6.89
N ASP A 113 14.49 -2.02 5.62
CA ASP A 113 15.77 -2.60 5.20
C ASP A 113 16.94 -1.65 5.52
N ILE A 114 16.75 -0.34 5.31
CA ILE A 114 17.74 0.67 5.67
C ILE A 114 17.98 0.69 7.18
N GLU A 115 16.91 0.70 7.98
CA GLU A 115 16.98 0.71 9.45
C GLU A 115 17.72 -0.52 9.98
N GLU A 116 17.30 -1.71 9.56
CA GLU A 116 17.90 -2.98 9.97
C GLU A 116 19.39 -3.05 9.59
N THR A 117 19.74 -2.54 8.40
CA THR A 117 21.14 -2.49 7.95
C THR A 117 21.97 -1.51 8.77
N GLN A 118 21.42 -0.36 9.17
CA GLN A 118 22.13 0.58 10.05
C GLN A 118 22.35 0.00 11.45
N GLN A 119 21.37 -0.74 11.99
CA GLN A 119 21.52 -1.44 13.26
C GLN A 119 22.58 -2.54 13.20
N ALA A 120 22.60 -3.32 12.11
CA ALA A 120 23.62 -4.31 11.82
C ALA A 120 25.03 -3.71 11.76
N LEU A 121 25.18 -2.56 11.08
CA LEU A 121 26.44 -1.82 11.01
C LEU A 121 26.90 -1.36 12.40
N ALA A 122 25.99 -0.84 13.23
CA ALA A 122 26.29 -0.45 14.61
C ALA A 122 26.69 -1.66 15.49
N GLY A 123 26.21 -2.86 15.15
CA GLY A 123 26.60 -4.13 15.77
C GLY A 123 27.96 -4.69 15.32
N GLY A 124 28.68 -4.01 14.42
CA GLY A 124 30.03 -4.39 13.98
C GLY A 124 30.08 -5.38 12.81
N GLN A 125 28.97 -5.55 12.06
CA GLN A 125 28.97 -6.36 10.85
C GLN A 125 29.76 -5.71 9.68
N SER A 126 30.15 -6.53 8.70
CA SER A 126 30.95 -6.10 7.55
C SER A 126 30.18 -5.09 6.69
N THR A 127 30.75 -3.89 6.52
CA THR A 127 30.13 -2.80 5.77
C THR A 127 29.92 -3.10 4.28
N THR A 128 30.77 -3.92 3.66
CA THR A 128 30.74 -4.11 2.20
C THR A 128 29.67 -5.11 1.77
N GLU A 129 29.53 -6.23 2.48
CA GLU A 129 28.47 -7.22 2.21
C GLU A 129 27.09 -6.59 2.46
N LEU A 130 26.94 -5.87 3.58
CA LEU A 130 25.71 -5.14 3.91
C LEU A 130 25.34 -4.10 2.84
N ALA A 131 26.33 -3.39 2.28
CA ALA A 131 26.08 -2.38 1.25
C ALA A 131 25.56 -3.01 -0.05
N GLU A 132 26.11 -4.16 -0.45
CA GLU A 132 25.67 -4.86 -1.66
C GLU A 132 24.25 -5.43 -1.49
N ASP A 133 23.98 -6.09 -0.36
CA ASP A 133 22.68 -6.68 -0.07
C ASP A 133 21.59 -5.60 0.08
N LEU A 134 21.90 -4.50 0.77
CA LEU A 134 20.97 -3.36 0.88
C LEU A 134 20.69 -2.75 -0.48
N ALA A 135 21.72 -2.46 -1.29
CA ALA A 135 21.53 -1.91 -2.62
C ALA A 135 20.69 -2.83 -3.52
N ARG A 136 20.90 -4.14 -3.42
CA ARG A 136 20.12 -5.15 -4.16
C ARG A 136 18.66 -5.17 -3.72
N SER A 137 18.39 -5.19 -2.40
CA SER A 137 17.03 -5.18 -1.87
C SER A 137 16.27 -3.92 -2.32
N LEU A 138 16.90 -2.75 -2.13
CA LEU A 138 16.32 -1.47 -2.54
C LEU A 138 16.05 -1.42 -4.04
N TYR A 139 16.96 -1.92 -4.87
CA TYR A 139 16.75 -1.96 -6.32
C TYR A 139 15.55 -2.84 -6.71
N ILE A 140 15.40 -4.02 -6.09
CA ILE A 140 14.25 -4.91 -6.35
C ILE A 140 12.95 -4.23 -5.96
N ASN A 141 12.87 -3.69 -4.74
CA ASN A 141 11.68 -3.01 -4.23
C ASN A 141 11.29 -1.82 -5.11
N LEU A 142 12.26 -1.00 -5.52
CA LEU A 142 12.01 0.23 -6.28
C LEU A 142 11.71 -0.03 -7.77
N LYS A 143 12.28 -1.09 -8.36
CA LYS A 143 11.97 -1.50 -9.74
C LYS A 143 10.51 -1.93 -9.88
N LEU A 144 9.93 -2.50 -8.82
CA LEU A 144 8.50 -2.84 -8.77
C LEU A 144 7.59 -1.61 -8.66
N LEU A 145 8.16 -0.42 -8.46
CA LEU A 145 7.44 0.86 -8.37
C LEU A 145 7.63 1.75 -9.62
N ASP A 146 8.23 1.25 -10.70
CA ASP A 146 8.67 2.10 -11.82
C ASP A 146 7.49 2.65 -12.65
N ALA A 147 6.35 1.96 -12.63
CA ALA A 147 5.11 2.49 -13.19
C ALA A 147 4.56 3.62 -12.32
N ALA A 148 4.22 4.75 -12.96
CA ALA A 148 3.41 5.76 -12.30
C ALA A 148 2.02 5.15 -12.03
N PRO A 149 1.49 5.30 -10.80
CA PRO A 149 0.17 4.76 -10.48
C PRO A 149 -0.86 5.38 -11.41
N SER A 150 -1.64 4.54 -12.07
CA SER A 150 -2.57 4.98 -13.10
C SER A 150 -3.98 4.49 -12.78
N LEU A 151 -4.98 5.16 -13.36
CA LEU A 151 -6.36 4.66 -13.33
C LEU A 151 -6.56 3.52 -14.34
N GLU A 152 -5.59 3.25 -15.21
CA GLU A 152 -5.65 2.15 -16.18
C GLU A 152 -5.34 0.79 -15.53
N SER A 153 -4.77 0.81 -14.32
CA SER A 153 -4.53 -0.38 -13.51
C SER A 153 -5.75 -0.81 -12.69
N LEU A 154 -6.90 -0.13 -12.84
CA LEU A 154 -8.15 -0.41 -12.14
C LEU A 154 -8.81 -1.73 -12.59
N TYR A 155 -8.12 -2.58 -13.36
CA TYR A 155 -8.72 -3.77 -13.95
C TYR A 155 -9.25 -4.69 -12.84
N ASP A 156 -10.54 -4.56 -12.60
CA ASP A 156 -11.36 -5.44 -11.81
C ASP A 156 -11.92 -6.50 -12.76
N ALA A 157 -12.08 -7.73 -12.28
CA ALA A 157 -12.66 -8.83 -13.04
C ALA A 157 -14.18 -8.66 -13.27
N SER A 158 -14.70 -7.43 -13.15
CA SER A 158 -16.08 -7.06 -13.39
C SER A 158 -16.37 -6.82 -14.87
N SER A 159 -17.65 -6.64 -15.22
CA SER A 159 -18.05 -6.39 -16.60
C SER A 159 -17.39 -5.12 -17.15
N ALA A 160 -17.19 -5.06 -18.48
CA ALA A 160 -16.58 -3.90 -19.13
C ALA A 160 -17.31 -2.57 -18.82
N GLU A 161 -18.62 -2.63 -18.57
CA GLU A 161 -19.44 -1.47 -18.20
C GLU A 161 -19.18 -1.01 -16.76
N THR A 162 -19.11 -1.93 -15.80
CA THR A 162 -18.76 -1.62 -14.41
C THR A 162 -17.38 -0.99 -14.33
N TYR A 163 -16.40 -1.59 -15.03
CA TYR A 163 -15.05 -1.05 -15.12
C TYR A 163 -15.01 0.37 -15.72
N ALA A 164 -15.75 0.60 -16.80
CA ALA A 164 -15.81 1.92 -17.43
C ALA A 164 -16.40 2.99 -16.50
N ASN A 165 -17.47 2.66 -15.77
CA ASN A 165 -18.11 3.58 -14.83
C ASN A 165 -17.19 3.89 -13.64
N GLN A 166 -16.60 2.87 -13.01
CA GLN A 166 -15.65 3.06 -11.90
C GLN A 166 -14.44 3.91 -12.32
N THR A 167 -13.91 3.68 -13.52
CA THR A 167 -12.81 4.47 -14.08
C THR A 167 -13.22 5.93 -14.30
N ALA A 168 -14.42 6.17 -14.83
CA ALA A 168 -14.94 7.52 -15.05
C ALA A 168 -15.13 8.28 -13.73
N ASP A 169 -15.71 7.63 -12.72
CA ASP A 169 -15.90 8.21 -11.38
C ASP A 169 -14.56 8.54 -10.72
N ALA A 170 -13.59 7.62 -10.80
CA ALA A 170 -12.25 7.85 -10.25
C ALA A 170 -11.51 8.99 -10.97
N LYS A 171 -11.68 9.12 -12.30
CA LYS A 171 -11.15 10.26 -13.08
C LYS A 171 -11.77 11.58 -12.61
N ALA A 172 -13.09 11.65 -12.51
CA ALA A 172 -13.80 12.85 -12.07
C ALA A 172 -13.40 13.25 -10.64
N ALA A 173 -13.25 12.27 -9.74
CA ALA A 173 -12.77 12.50 -8.38
C ALA A 173 -11.34 13.05 -8.37
N LEU A 174 -10.43 12.47 -9.17
CA LEU A 174 -9.05 12.92 -9.28
C LEU A 174 -8.97 14.37 -9.81
N GLU A 175 -9.72 14.68 -10.87
CA GLU A 175 -9.80 16.05 -11.40
C GLU A 175 -10.32 17.04 -10.37
N ARG A 176 -11.35 16.66 -9.60
CA ARG A 176 -11.90 17.48 -8.51
C ARG A 176 -10.84 17.76 -7.43
N TYR A 177 -10.08 16.75 -7.02
CA TYR A 177 -9.01 16.92 -6.03
C TYR A 177 -7.86 17.78 -6.53
N GLU A 178 -7.53 17.70 -7.83
CA GLU A 178 -6.49 18.53 -8.44
C GLU A 178 -6.92 20.00 -8.54
N GLN A 179 -8.21 20.26 -8.75
CA GLN A 179 -8.77 21.61 -8.80
C GLN A 179 -9.02 22.22 -7.41
N ASP A 180 -9.35 21.40 -6.42
CA ASP A 180 -9.60 21.82 -5.04
C ASP A 180 -8.84 20.93 -4.04
N PRO A 181 -7.57 21.29 -3.73
CA PRO A 181 -6.78 20.56 -2.74
C PRO A 181 -7.38 20.56 -1.33
N ALA A 182 -8.20 21.54 -0.98
CA ALA A 182 -8.82 21.60 0.35
C ALA A 182 -9.90 20.52 0.50
N VAL A 183 -10.63 20.23 -0.57
CA VAL A 183 -11.57 19.10 -0.63
C VAL A 183 -10.84 17.78 -0.47
N PHE A 184 -9.70 17.60 -1.14
CA PHE A 184 -8.87 16.41 -0.97
C PHE A 184 -8.40 16.23 0.48
N GLU A 185 -7.82 17.26 1.10
CA GLU A 185 -7.30 17.16 2.47
C GLU A 185 -8.43 16.88 3.48
N LYS A 186 -9.63 17.44 3.27
CA LYS A 186 -10.79 17.15 4.10
C LYS A 186 -11.17 15.66 4.02
N GLU A 187 -11.31 15.12 2.81
CA GLU A 187 -11.69 13.72 2.63
C GLU A 187 -10.58 12.77 3.12
N LEU A 188 -9.31 13.09 2.85
CA LEU A 188 -8.18 12.33 3.38
C LEU A 188 -8.18 12.28 4.91
N ALA A 189 -8.54 13.38 5.58
CA ALA A 189 -8.67 13.42 7.04
C ALA A 189 -9.78 12.48 7.54
N GLU A 190 -10.91 12.38 6.83
CA GLU A 190 -11.98 11.42 7.15
C GLU A 190 -11.49 9.97 7.04
N TYR A 191 -10.70 9.65 6.00
CA TYR A 191 -10.09 8.32 5.85
C TYR A 191 -9.02 8.02 6.90
N ARG A 192 -8.22 9.02 7.30
CA ARG A 192 -7.25 8.90 8.40
C ARG A 192 -7.94 8.60 9.71
N ALA A 193 -8.97 9.38 10.06
CA ALA A 193 -9.76 9.16 11.26
C ALA A 193 -10.41 7.77 11.26
N ARG A 194 -10.93 7.32 10.11
CA ARG A 194 -11.44 5.94 9.97
C ARG A 194 -10.34 4.90 10.20
N TYR A 195 -9.17 5.07 9.59
CA TYR A 195 -8.04 4.16 9.76
C TYR A 195 -7.59 4.08 11.22
N GLU A 196 -7.47 5.20 11.91
CA GLU A 196 -7.08 5.24 13.33
C GLU A 196 -8.02 4.41 14.21
N GLN A 197 -9.33 4.49 13.98
CA GLN A 197 -10.34 3.71 14.72
C GLN A 197 -10.16 2.19 14.56
N ILE A 198 -9.69 1.74 13.40
CA ILE A 198 -9.53 0.31 13.05
C ILE A 198 -8.07 -0.15 13.03
N SER A 199 -7.12 0.73 13.36
CA SER A 199 -5.69 0.47 13.22
C SER A 199 -5.21 -0.72 14.04
N HIS A 200 -5.85 -0.97 15.18
CA HIS A 200 -5.60 -2.11 16.07
C HIS A 200 -5.92 -3.48 15.45
N LEU A 201 -6.54 -3.52 14.26
CA LEU A 201 -6.86 -4.73 13.51
C LEU A 201 -5.77 -5.12 12.48
N TYR A 202 -4.75 -4.27 12.25
CA TYR A 202 -3.71 -4.43 11.21
C TYR A 202 -2.31 -4.74 11.75
#